data_AF-A0A6L9ZSY2-F1
#
_entry.id   AF-A0A6L9ZSY2-F1
#
_cell.length_a   1.000
_cell.length_b   1.000
_cell.length_c   1.000
_cell.angle_alpha   90.00
_cell.angle_beta   90.00
_cell.angle_gamma   90.00
#
_symmetry.space_group_name_H-M   'P 1'
#
loop_
_entity.id
_entity.type
_entity.pdbx_description
1 polymer ?
#
loop_
_entity_poly.entity_id
_entity_poly.type
_entity_poly.pdbx_seq_one_letter_code
_entity_poly.pdbx_strand_id
1 'polypeptide(L)'
;MNGINAYELRRYLEHAIANQKDLDLVILGSDFFMFNSLLENRAGFSEDRLEKQHISLKDIINIAFSVDALSASKETIVDSKKNPPDDIVSGENGFMPYLNPNPETTQWRFRNGINVYYNFHAKYELSTPLDELKKIVDLCQQNNIKLILFISPSHATQWEAIRATGEWSTFEEWKREVVKITPVFDFSGYNSITTEPIHNEMENYRDNSHYTKKVGDLILNRILSYQEEEVPEDFGIFINSENIESHLTKIRQDREVWAKNNPDEVKLVEETKQKFDEKISGKINKN
;
A
#
# COMPACT_ATOMS: atom_id res chain seq x y z
N MET A 1 -8.24 4.98 7.09
CA MET A 1 -7.93 3.60 6.70
C MET A 1 -6.50 3.36 7.16
N ASN A 2 -6.26 2.46 8.11
CA ASN A 2 -4.90 2.15 8.55
C ASN A 2 -4.42 0.98 7.70
N GLY A 3 -3.26 1.14 7.04
CA GLY A 3 -2.59 0.05 6.36
C GLY A 3 -2.03 -0.95 7.37
N ILE A 4 -1.68 -2.15 6.90
CA ILE A 4 -1.03 -3.17 7.73
C ILE A 4 0.39 -2.73 8.11
N ASN A 5 0.83 -2.91 9.35
CA ASN A 5 2.23 -2.68 9.73
C ASN A 5 3.08 -3.97 9.59
N ALA A 6 4.41 -3.84 9.66
CA ALA A 6 5.32 -4.98 9.49
C ALA A 6 5.11 -6.09 10.54
N TYR A 7 4.67 -5.73 11.75
CA TYR A 7 4.34 -6.67 12.83
C TYR A 7 3.12 -7.53 12.47
N GLU A 8 2.00 -6.89 12.10
CA GLU A 8 0.79 -7.58 11.63
C GLU A 8 1.11 -8.48 10.44
N LEU A 9 1.94 -8.01 9.51
CA LEU A 9 2.36 -8.77 8.33
C LEU A 9 3.07 -10.07 8.72
N ARG A 10 4.03 -10.02 9.65
CA ARG A 10 4.67 -11.22 10.20
C ARG A 10 3.65 -12.15 10.86
N ARG A 11 2.74 -11.61 11.68
CA ARG A 11 1.74 -12.44 12.38
C ARG A 11 0.79 -13.17 11.40
N TYR A 12 0.45 -12.55 10.27
CA TYR A 12 -0.32 -13.25 9.23
C TYR A 12 0.50 -14.33 8.50
N LEU A 13 1.79 -14.12 8.28
CA LEU A 13 2.67 -15.18 7.75
C LEU A 13 2.74 -16.37 8.72
N GLU A 14 2.92 -16.14 10.02
CA GLU A 14 2.90 -17.19 11.04
C GLU A 14 1.57 -17.96 11.04
N HIS A 15 0.46 -17.24 10.92
CA HIS A 15 -0.86 -17.87 10.75
C HIS A 15 -0.93 -18.74 9.49
N ALA A 16 -0.40 -18.28 8.35
CA ALA A 16 -0.38 -19.06 7.12
C ALA A 16 0.46 -20.33 7.29
N ILE A 17 1.68 -20.22 7.82
CA ILE A 17 2.58 -21.36 8.09
C ILE A 17 1.93 -22.37 9.04
N ALA A 18 1.29 -21.91 10.11
CA ALA A 18 0.63 -22.79 11.08
C ALA A 18 -0.54 -23.58 10.48
N ASN A 19 -1.19 -23.04 9.44
CA ASN A 19 -2.40 -23.61 8.85
C ASN A 19 -2.21 -24.25 7.47
N GLN A 20 -1.06 -24.04 6.82
CA GLN A 20 -0.73 -24.57 5.50
C GLN A 20 0.61 -25.30 5.57
N LYS A 21 0.57 -26.61 5.81
CA LYS A 21 1.78 -27.43 6.06
C LYS A 21 2.66 -27.62 4.81
N ASP A 22 2.09 -27.40 3.65
CA ASP A 22 2.65 -27.55 2.32
C ASP A 22 2.95 -26.20 1.65
N LEU A 23 2.90 -25.10 2.41
CA LEU A 23 3.31 -23.78 1.94
C LEU A 23 4.78 -23.79 1.52
N ASP A 24 5.06 -23.47 0.26
CA ASP A 24 6.40 -23.51 -0.34
C ASP A 24 6.84 -22.15 -0.93
N LEU A 25 5.89 -21.27 -1.23
CA LEU A 25 6.12 -19.95 -1.81
C LEU A 25 5.29 -18.87 -1.11
N VAL A 26 5.96 -17.78 -0.74
CA VAL A 26 5.33 -16.54 -0.27
C VAL A 26 5.78 -15.41 -1.19
N ILE A 27 4.80 -14.72 -1.79
CA ILE A 27 5.03 -13.46 -2.52
C ILE A 27 4.49 -12.34 -1.63
N LEU A 28 5.37 -11.43 -1.20
CA LEU A 28 5.08 -10.45 -0.17
C LEU A 28 5.25 -9.02 -0.68
N GLY A 29 4.16 -8.25 -0.67
CA GLY A 29 4.19 -6.81 -0.93
C GLY A 29 4.60 -6.04 0.31
N SER A 30 5.53 -5.10 0.16
CA SER A 30 6.11 -4.31 1.24
C SER A 30 6.07 -2.83 0.92
N ASP A 31 5.39 -2.05 1.75
CA ASP A 31 5.25 -0.61 1.56
C ASP A 31 5.98 0.17 2.66
N PHE A 32 6.50 1.34 2.32
CA PHE A 32 7.27 2.17 3.25
C PHE A 32 6.52 2.48 4.54
N PHE A 33 5.24 2.86 4.46
CA PHE A 33 4.45 3.23 5.64
C PHE A 33 4.35 2.09 6.69
N MET A 34 4.50 0.82 6.28
CA MET A 34 4.42 -0.34 7.18
C MET A 34 5.53 -0.34 8.24
N PHE A 35 6.61 0.42 8.00
CA PHE A 35 7.81 0.48 8.82
C PHE A 35 7.89 1.72 9.70
N ASN A 36 6.84 2.54 9.75
CA ASN A 36 6.75 3.62 10.71
C ASN A 36 6.55 3.04 12.12
N SER A 37 7.48 3.26 13.04
CA SER A 37 7.38 2.77 14.43
C SER A 37 6.18 3.34 15.19
N LEU A 38 5.61 4.44 14.70
CA LEU A 38 4.42 5.09 15.26
C LEU A 38 3.10 4.50 14.70
N LEU A 39 3.17 3.56 13.76
CA LEU A 39 1.99 2.94 13.17
C LEU A 39 1.43 1.83 14.09
N GLU A 40 0.36 2.16 14.80
CA GLU A 40 -0.38 1.21 15.63
C GLU A 40 -1.05 0.11 14.79
N ASN A 41 -1.27 -1.04 15.43
CA ASN A 41 -2.03 -2.13 14.83
C ASN A 41 -3.44 -1.65 14.45
N ARG A 42 -3.96 -2.17 13.34
CA ARG A 42 -5.33 -1.87 12.92
C ARG A 42 -6.33 -2.30 14.00
N ALA A 43 -7.39 -1.52 14.19
CA ALA A 43 -8.42 -1.82 15.19
C ALA A 43 -9.06 -3.22 15.04
N GLY A 44 -9.09 -3.78 13.82
CA GLY A 44 -9.60 -5.13 13.55
C GLY A 44 -8.60 -6.26 13.75
N PHE A 45 -7.32 -5.95 13.97
CA PHE A 45 -6.26 -6.93 14.18
C PHE A 45 -6.40 -7.59 15.55
N SER A 46 -6.29 -8.92 15.59
CA SER A 46 -6.36 -9.68 16.83
C SER A 46 -5.59 -10.97 16.70
N GLU A 47 -4.60 -11.17 17.58
CA GLU A 47 -3.82 -12.40 17.64
C GLU A 47 -4.66 -13.60 18.09
N ASP A 48 -5.74 -13.34 18.85
CA ASP A 48 -6.69 -14.38 19.26
C ASP A 48 -7.30 -15.12 18.05
N ARG A 49 -7.25 -14.54 16.85
CA ARG A 49 -7.76 -15.16 15.61
C ARG A 49 -6.69 -15.90 14.81
N LEU A 50 -5.42 -15.70 15.14
CA LEU A 50 -4.30 -16.23 14.38
C LEU A 50 -3.95 -17.64 14.84
N GLU A 51 -3.22 -18.36 13.98
CA GLU A 51 -2.80 -19.76 14.18
C GLU A 51 -3.94 -20.75 14.53
N LYS A 52 -5.19 -20.43 14.16
CA LYS A 52 -6.39 -21.24 14.42
C LYS A 52 -7.11 -21.62 13.13
N GLN A 53 -7.69 -22.80 13.11
CA GLN A 53 -8.58 -23.30 12.04
C GLN A 53 -10.08 -23.15 12.37
N HIS A 54 -10.42 -22.47 13.46
CA HIS A 54 -11.80 -22.31 13.92
C HIS A 54 -12.07 -20.88 14.39
N ILE A 55 -13.32 -20.45 14.28
CA ILE A 55 -13.79 -19.17 14.81
C ILE A 55 -13.87 -19.29 16.34
N SER A 56 -13.33 -18.31 17.05
CA SER A 56 -13.38 -18.29 18.52
C SER A 56 -14.82 -18.09 19.02
N LEU A 57 -15.18 -18.67 20.17
CA LEU A 57 -16.48 -18.43 20.80
C LEU A 57 -16.72 -16.93 21.08
N LYS A 58 -15.66 -16.21 21.43
CA LYS A 58 -15.67 -14.75 21.61
C LYS A 58 -16.10 -14.03 20.32
N ASP A 59 -15.57 -14.44 19.17
CA ASP A 59 -15.97 -13.87 17.87
C ASP A 59 -17.42 -14.23 17.52
N ILE A 60 -17.85 -15.49 17.77
CA ILE A 60 -19.25 -15.88 17.55
C ILE A 60 -20.20 -15.02 18.39
N ILE A 61 -19.90 -14.80 19.67
CA ILE A 61 -20.72 -13.96 20.56
C ILE A 61 -20.72 -12.51 20.07
N ASN A 62 -19.55 -11.97 19.72
CA ASN A 62 -19.43 -10.60 19.23
C ASN A 62 -20.18 -10.40 17.90
N ILE A 63 -20.16 -11.37 16.99
CA ILE A 63 -20.90 -11.29 15.73
C ILE A 63 -22.40 -11.44 15.97
N ALA A 64 -22.83 -12.43 16.76
CA ALA A 64 -24.23 -12.78 16.93
C ALA A 64 -25.01 -11.82 17.84
N PHE A 65 -24.34 -11.15 18.79
CA PHE A 65 -25.00 -10.32 19.81
C PHE A 65 -24.50 -8.86 19.85
N SER A 66 -23.81 -8.39 18.81
CA SER A 66 -23.40 -6.98 18.76
C SER A 66 -24.56 -6.05 18.42
N VAL A 67 -24.83 -5.09 19.31
CA VAL A 67 -25.72 -3.96 19.04
C VAL A 67 -25.19 -3.13 17.88
N ASP A 68 -23.88 -3.05 17.70
CA ASP A 68 -23.26 -2.38 16.55
C ASP A 68 -23.60 -3.10 15.24
N ALA A 69 -23.64 -4.44 15.23
CA ALA A 69 -24.05 -5.20 14.05
C ALA A 69 -25.53 -4.96 13.69
N LEU A 70 -26.40 -4.81 14.69
CA LEU A 70 -27.79 -4.42 14.46
C LEU A 70 -27.93 -2.97 13.98
N SER A 71 -27.14 -2.05 14.53
CA SER A 71 -27.11 -0.64 14.08
C SER A 71 -26.61 -0.53 12.65
N ALA A 72 -25.49 -1.18 12.34
CA ALA A 72 -24.90 -1.23 11.01
C ALA A 72 -25.85 -1.88 10.01
N SER A 73 -26.54 -2.97 10.37
CA SER A 73 -27.55 -3.59 9.50
C SER A 73 -28.71 -2.64 9.18
N LYS A 74 -29.19 -1.90 10.19
CA LYS A 74 -30.24 -0.88 9.99
C LYS A 74 -29.74 0.26 9.10
N GLU A 75 -28.53 0.75 9.32
CA GLU A 75 -27.89 1.77 8.49
C GLU A 75 -27.74 1.28 7.05
N THR A 76 -27.24 0.07 6.83
CA THR A 76 -27.13 -0.57 5.52
C THR A 76 -28.47 -0.67 4.81
N ILE A 77 -29.56 -1.05 5.50
CA ILE A 77 -30.91 -1.10 4.90
C ILE A 77 -31.41 0.30 4.51
N VAL A 78 -31.12 1.31 5.34
CA VAL A 78 -31.48 2.71 5.04
C VAL A 78 -30.69 3.21 3.84
N ASP A 79 -29.39 2.91 3.79
CA ASP A 79 -28.50 3.39 2.74
C ASP A 79 -28.76 2.67 1.41
N SER A 80 -28.96 1.35 1.42
CA SER A 80 -29.35 0.56 0.24
C SER A 80 -30.70 0.98 -0.37
N LYS A 81 -31.55 1.66 0.40
CA LYS A 81 -32.82 2.24 -0.09
C LYS A 81 -32.63 3.64 -0.68
N LYS A 82 -31.59 4.36 -0.30
CA LYS A 82 -31.27 5.72 -0.77
C LYS A 82 -30.32 5.70 -1.96
N ASN A 83 -29.35 4.79 -1.95
CA ASN A 83 -28.28 4.65 -2.92
C ASN A 83 -28.44 3.28 -3.62
N PRO A 84 -28.63 3.23 -4.95
CA PRO A 84 -28.64 1.96 -5.70
C PRO A 84 -27.27 1.25 -5.61
N PRO A 85 -27.15 -0.04 -6.03
CA PRO A 85 -25.99 -0.93 -5.80
C PRO A 85 -24.64 -0.49 -6.41
N ASP A 86 -24.56 0.70 -7.00
CA ASP A 86 -23.37 1.25 -7.66
C ASP A 86 -22.24 1.61 -6.65
N ASP A 87 -22.43 1.38 -5.34
CA ASP A 87 -21.47 1.69 -4.27
C ASP A 87 -20.76 0.44 -3.69
N ILE A 88 -20.66 -0.63 -4.47
CA ILE A 88 -19.82 -1.79 -4.13
C ILE A 88 -18.33 -1.39 -4.15
N VAL A 89 -17.75 -1.21 -2.97
CA VAL A 89 -16.34 -0.83 -2.77
C VAL A 89 -15.37 -1.89 -3.34
N SER A 90 -15.74 -3.17 -3.32
CA SER A 90 -14.94 -4.30 -3.83
C SER A 90 -15.83 -5.33 -4.52
N GLY A 91 -15.51 -5.68 -5.77
CA GLY A 91 -16.20 -6.70 -6.53
C GLY A 91 -15.96 -8.10 -5.96
N GLU A 92 -16.67 -9.10 -6.48
CA GLU A 92 -16.54 -10.51 -6.03
C GLU A 92 -15.12 -11.06 -6.12
N ASN A 93 -14.29 -10.47 -6.99
CA ASN A 93 -12.87 -10.81 -7.16
C ASN A 93 -11.93 -9.99 -6.25
N GLY A 94 -12.46 -9.19 -5.32
CA GLY A 94 -11.70 -8.35 -4.40
C GLY A 94 -11.17 -7.04 -4.99
N PHE A 95 -11.29 -6.81 -6.31
CA PHE A 95 -10.87 -5.57 -6.95
C PHE A 95 -11.96 -4.50 -6.88
N MET A 96 -11.58 -3.22 -6.82
CA MET A 96 -12.55 -2.13 -6.93
C MET A 96 -13.20 -2.17 -8.34
N PRO A 97 -14.50 -2.50 -8.43
CA PRO A 97 -15.12 -2.87 -9.71
C PRO A 97 -15.41 -1.65 -10.59
N TYR A 98 -15.48 -0.45 -10.00
CA TYR A 98 -15.91 0.76 -10.68
C TYR A 98 -14.75 1.63 -11.17
N LEU A 99 -14.71 1.81 -12.48
CA LEU A 99 -14.18 3.01 -13.11
C LEU A 99 -15.20 4.13 -12.89
N ASN A 100 -14.83 5.22 -12.21
CA ASN A 100 -15.72 6.36 -12.10
C ASN A 100 -15.36 7.36 -13.20
N PRO A 101 -16.18 7.49 -14.27
CA PRO A 101 -15.87 8.38 -15.37
C PRO A 101 -16.05 9.87 -14.99
N ASN A 102 -16.41 10.21 -13.75
CA ASN A 102 -16.56 11.58 -13.29
C ASN A 102 -15.21 12.21 -12.86
N PRO A 103 -14.74 13.28 -13.54
CA PRO A 103 -13.46 13.93 -13.23
C PRO A 103 -13.37 14.50 -11.83
N GLU A 104 -14.46 15.03 -11.29
CA GLU A 104 -14.46 15.56 -9.92
C GLU A 104 -14.22 14.45 -8.90
N THR A 105 -14.74 13.26 -9.18
CA THR A 105 -14.56 12.11 -8.27
C THR A 105 -13.16 11.55 -8.36
N THR A 106 -12.56 11.44 -9.56
CA THR A 106 -11.15 11.05 -9.71
C THR A 106 -10.24 12.00 -8.96
N GLN A 107 -10.39 13.31 -9.19
CA GLN A 107 -9.59 14.32 -8.49
C GLN A 107 -9.76 14.25 -6.97
N TRP A 108 -11.00 14.04 -6.48
CA TRP A 108 -11.26 13.84 -5.06
C TRP A 108 -10.57 12.59 -4.50
N ARG A 109 -10.60 11.46 -5.20
CA ARG A 109 -9.94 10.20 -4.78
C ARG A 109 -8.44 10.39 -4.64
N PHE A 110 -7.79 10.98 -5.63
CA PHE A 110 -6.36 11.28 -5.60
C PHE A 110 -6.00 12.23 -4.45
N ARG A 111 -6.75 13.33 -4.25
CA ARG A 111 -6.52 14.23 -3.10
C ARG A 111 -6.67 13.53 -1.77
N ASN A 112 -7.66 12.65 -1.63
CA ASN A 112 -7.88 11.91 -0.40
C ASN A 112 -6.76 10.91 -0.13
N GLY A 113 -6.35 10.14 -1.12
CA GLY A 113 -5.24 9.21 -0.95
C GLY A 113 -3.92 9.92 -0.68
N ILE A 114 -3.64 11.06 -1.33
CA ILE A 114 -2.49 11.93 -0.99
C ILE A 114 -2.56 12.37 0.48
N ASN A 115 -3.73 12.85 0.95
CA ASN A 115 -3.93 13.23 2.35
C ASN A 115 -3.72 12.06 3.33
N VAL A 116 -4.16 10.85 2.97
CA VAL A 116 -3.90 9.66 3.79
C VAL A 116 -2.39 9.42 3.91
N TYR A 117 -1.66 9.51 2.80
CA TYR A 117 -0.21 9.38 2.80
C TYR A 117 0.49 10.51 3.59
N TYR A 118 -0.01 11.74 3.56
CA TYR A 118 0.50 12.76 4.48
C TYR A 118 0.31 12.37 5.95
N ASN A 119 -0.82 11.79 6.33
CA ASN A 119 -0.99 11.35 7.72
C ASN A 119 0.00 10.25 8.11
N PHE A 120 0.27 9.28 7.22
CA PHE A 120 1.24 8.21 7.49
C PHE A 120 2.69 8.69 7.61
N HIS A 121 3.04 9.79 6.96
CA HIS A 121 4.43 10.25 6.83
C HIS A 121 4.70 11.63 7.44
N ALA A 122 3.69 12.32 8.01
CA ALA A 122 3.89 13.61 8.69
C ALA A 122 4.70 13.47 10.00
N LYS A 123 4.63 12.29 10.62
CA LYS A 123 5.51 11.87 11.72
C LYS A 123 5.97 10.48 11.39
N TYR A 124 7.18 10.37 10.86
CA TYR A 124 7.73 9.11 10.45
C TYR A 124 8.99 8.81 11.26
N GLU A 125 9.05 7.60 11.81
CA GLU A 125 10.21 7.11 12.52
C GLU A 125 10.59 5.72 11.98
N LEU A 126 11.69 5.68 11.23
CA LEU A 126 12.28 4.44 10.76
C LEU A 126 13.01 3.76 11.92
N SER A 127 12.44 2.73 12.54
CA SER A 127 13.18 1.84 13.46
C SER A 127 12.54 0.45 13.56
N THR A 128 12.41 -0.14 14.75
CA THR A 128 12.14 -1.56 15.08
C THR A 128 11.32 -2.42 14.10
N PRO A 129 10.30 -1.92 13.37
CA PRO A 129 9.69 -2.65 12.25
C PRO A 129 10.62 -3.31 11.22
N LEU A 130 11.85 -2.82 10.99
CA LEU A 130 12.81 -3.52 10.11
C LEU A 130 13.24 -4.89 10.66
N ASP A 131 13.22 -5.08 11.98
CA ASP A 131 13.47 -6.39 12.59
C ASP A 131 12.31 -7.36 12.35
N GLU A 132 11.08 -6.86 12.13
CA GLU A 132 9.95 -7.71 11.73
C GLU A 132 10.16 -8.28 10.32
N LEU A 133 10.74 -7.51 9.40
CA LEU A 133 11.13 -8.03 8.08
C LEU A 133 12.22 -9.11 8.17
N LYS A 134 13.24 -8.92 9.02
CA LYS A 134 14.25 -9.96 9.28
C LYS A 134 13.60 -11.25 9.79
N LYS A 135 12.69 -11.14 10.76
CA LYS A 135 11.93 -12.29 11.28
C LYS A 135 11.11 -12.98 10.19
N ILE A 136 10.48 -12.23 9.29
CA ILE A 136 9.75 -12.79 8.14
C ILE A 136 10.71 -13.61 7.25
N VAL A 137 11.86 -13.06 6.91
CA VAL A 137 12.88 -13.77 6.10
C VAL A 137 13.37 -15.02 6.82
N ASP A 138 13.70 -14.91 8.10
CA ASP A 138 14.16 -16.04 8.93
C ASP A 138 13.10 -17.14 9.03
N LEU A 139 11.83 -16.78 9.22
CA LEU A 139 10.71 -17.72 9.25
C LEU A 139 10.59 -18.49 7.93
N CYS A 140 10.67 -17.80 6.80
CA CYS A 140 10.64 -18.45 5.50
C CYS A 140 11.82 -19.41 5.32
N GLN A 141 13.04 -18.97 5.67
CA GLN A 141 14.24 -19.81 5.58
C GLN A 141 14.16 -21.06 6.47
N GLN A 142 13.76 -20.91 7.73
CA GLN A 142 13.64 -22.01 8.69
C GLN A 142 12.60 -23.06 8.27
N ASN A 143 11.57 -22.64 7.55
CA ASN A 143 10.50 -23.52 7.06
C ASN A 143 10.70 -23.99 5.60
N ASN A 144 11.86 -23.69 4.98
CA ASN A 144 12.14 -23.97 3.56
C ASN A 144 11.11 -23.37 2.58
N ILE A 145 10.57 -22.20 2.91
CA ILE A 145 9.63 -21.44 2.08
C ILE A 145 10.42 -20.45 1.23
N LYS A 146 10.20 -20.47 -0.09
CA LYS A 146 10.71 -19.45 -0.99
C LYS A 146 9.98 -18.14 -0.73
N LEU A 147 10.72 -17.10 -0.37
CA LEU A 147 10.19 -15.75 -0.23
C LEU A 147 10.56 -14.92 -1.46
N ILE A 148 9.56 -14.27 -2.07
CA ILE A 148 9.78 -13.20 -3.05
C ILE A 148 9.19 -11.92 -2.49
N LEU A 149 10.05 -10.97 -2.14
CA LEU A 149 9.65 -9.65 -1.67
C LEU A 149 9.49 -8.71 -2.87
N PHE A 150 8.48 -7.85 -2.84
CA PHE A 150 8.37 -6.73 -3.76
C PHE A 150 7.89 -5.45 -3.07
N ILE A 151 8.30 -4.30 -3.58
CA ILE A 151 7.78 -2.99 -3.19
C ILE A 151 6.62 -2.67 -4.14
N SER A 152 5.43 -2.43 -3.59
CA SER A 152 4.23 -2.24 -4.40
C SER A 152 4.33 -1.00 -5.29
N PRO A 153 3.76 -1.03 -6.51
CA PRO A 153 3.62 0.18 -7.30
C PRO A 153 2.52 1.05 -6.71
N SER A 154 2.73 2.34 -6.73
CA SER A 154 1.73 3.36 -6.46
C SER A 154 1.94 4.49 -7.45
N HIS A 155 0.89 5.26 -7.68
CA HIS A 155 0.95 6.37 -8.60
C HIS A 155 1.99 7.40 -8.14
N ALA A 156 2.65 8.07 -9.08
CA ALA A 156 3.74 9.01 -8.84
C ALA A 156 3.40 10.11 -7.80
N THR A 157 2.14 10.54 -7.76
CA THR A 157 1.66 11.51 -6.76
C THR A 157 1.80 11.04 -5.31
N GLN A 158 1.84 9.73 -5.07
CA GLN A 158 2.04 9.16 -3.74
C GLN A 158 3.51 9.26 -3.29
N TRP A 159 4.45 9.07 -4.22
CA TRP A 159 5.88 9.28 -3.98
C TRP A 159 6.18 10.76 -3.72
N GLU A 160 5.51 11.65 -4.46
CA GLU A 160 5.57 13.08 -4.19
C GLU A 160 4.93 13.45 -2.85
N ALA A 161 3.93 12.70 -2.37
CA ALA A 161 3.38 12.91 -1.04
C ALA A 161 4.42 12.63 0.06
N ILE A 162 5.17 11.53 -0.04
CA ILE A 162 6.29 11.20 0.86
C ILE A 162 7.37 12.30 0.80
N ARG A 163 7.70 12.77 -0.40
CA ARG A 163 8.67 13.87 -0.55
C ARG A 163 8.19 15.16 0.11
N ALA A 164 6.92 15.52 -0.10
CA ALA A 164 6.35 16.74 0.45
C ALA A 164 6.24 16.73 1.99
N THR A 165 6.31 15.58 2.65
CA THR A 165 6.46 15.51 4.12
C THR A 165 7.91 15.63 4.60
N GLY A 166 8.88 15.66 3.69
CA GLY A 166 10.31 15.68 4.02
C GLY A 166 10.93 14.29 4.18
N GLU A 167 10.16 13.22 3.97
CA GLU A 167 10.59 11.84 4.26
C GLU A 167 11.27 11.15 3.07
N TRP A 168 11.63 11.87 2.01
CA TRP A 168 12.25 11.27 0.83
C TRP A 168 13.57 10.56 1.15
N SER A 169 14.45 11.21 1.92
CA SER A 169 15.72 10.61 2.33
C SER A 169 15.51 9.37 3.20
N THR A 170 14.49 9.37 4.06
CA THR A 170 14.11 8.24 4.90
C THR A 170 13.55 7.09 4.06
N PHE A 171 12.77 7.39 3.02
CA PHE A 171 12.28 6.40 2.06
C PHE A 171 13.42 5.72 1.29
N GLU A 172 14.42 6.48 0.85
CA GLU A 172 15.62 5.92 0.23
C GLU A 172 16.41 5.06 1.22
N GLU A 173 16.57 5.51 2.47
CA GLU A 173 17.26 4.75 3.51
C GLU A 173 16.54 3.45 3.83
N TRP A 174 15.21 3.46 3.89
CA TRP A 174 14.42 2.25 4.06
C TRP A 174 14.69 1.23 2.96
N LYS A 175 14.76 1.65 1.68
CA LYS A 175 15.13 0.73 0.59
C LYS A 175 16.53 0.15 0.76
N ARG A 176 17.50 0.95 1.22
CA ARG A 176 18.86 0.47 1.55
C ARG A 176 18.83 -0.59 2.65
N GLU A 177 18.06 -0.36 3.70
CA GLU A 177 17.92 -1.32 4.80
C GLU A 177 17.20 -2.61 4.37
N VAL A 178 16.18 -2.52 3.51
CA VAL A 178 15.49 -3.69 2.96
C VAL A 178 16.46 -4.56 2.17
N VAL A 179 17.24 -3.99 1.23
CA VAL A 179 18.16 -4.78 0.40
C VAL A 179 19.32 -5.41 1.17
N LYS A 180 19.68 -4.86 2.34
CA LYS A 180 20.64 -5.48 3.28
C LYS A 180 20.08 -6.76 3.89
N ILE A 181 18.76 -6.86 4.04
CA ILE A 181 18.07 -8.03 4.61
C ILE A 181 17.79 -9.07 3.52
N THR A 182 17.19 -8.66 2.40
CA THR A 182 16.89 -9.54 1.27
C THR A 182 16.78 -8.73 -0.03
N PRO A 183 17.22 -9.27 -1.18
CA PRO A 183 16.91 -8.69 -2.48
C PRO A 183 15.39 -8.56 -2.69
N VAL A 184 14.97 -7.58 -3.48
CA VAL A 184 13.56 -7.21 -3.65
C VAL A 184 13.27 -6.73 -5.07
N PHE A 185 12.08 -7.00 -5.58
CA PHE A 185 11.59 -6.34 -6.80
C PHE A 185 11.00 -4.98 -6.45
N ASP A 186 11.54 -3.92 -7.03
CA ASP A 186 11.02 -2.56 -6.82
C ASP A 186 10.13 -2.13 -7.99
N PHE A 187 8.82 -2.06 -7.74
CA PHE A 187 7.84 -1.53 -8.70
C PHE A 187 7.50 -0.05 -8.44
N SER A 188 8.11 0.56 -7.42
CA SER A 188 7.89 1.97 -7.08
C SER A 188 8.71 2.92 -7.97
N GLY A 189 8.56 4.23 -7.73
CA GLY A 189 9.25 5.27 -8.48
C GLY A 189 8.45 5.76 -9.68
N TYR A 190 9.15 6.31 -10.67
CA TYR A 190 8.59 6.99 -11.83
C TYR A 190 8.88 6.17 -13.09
N ASN A 191 7.90 5.38 -13.51
CA ASN A 191 8.01 4.46 -14.65
C ASN A 191 6.74 4.48 -15.50
N SER A 192 6.74 3.73 -16.60
CA SER A 192 5.66 3.66 -17.59
C SER A 192 4.30 3.25 -17.01
N ILE A 193 4.26 2.60 -15.84
CA ILE A 193 3.02 2.22 -15.17
C ILE A 193 2.60 3.28 -14.15
N THR A 194 3.51 3.68 -13.27
CA THR A 194 3.23 4.55 -12.10
C THR A 194 2.97 6.02 -12.46
N THR A 195 3.25 6.42 -13.70
CA THR A 195 3.12 7.81 -14.18
C THR A 195 1.93 8.02 -15.12
N GLU A 196 0.95 7.10 -15.10
CA GLU A 196 -0.30 7.23 -15.84
C GLU A 196 -0.97 8.60 -15.59
N PRO A 197 -1.27 9.41 -16.63
CA PRO A 197 -1.91 10.70 -16.44
C PRO A 197 -3.24 10.60 -15.67
N ILE A 198 -3.51 11.57 -14.78
CA ILE A 198 -4.74 11.53 -13.97
C ILE A 198 -5.93 11.99 -14.81
N HIS A 199 -6.78 11.04 -15.22
CA HIS A 199 -8.04 11.31 -15.89
C HIS A 199 -9.12 10.29 -15.51
N ASN A 200 -10.29 10.38 -16.12
CA ASN A 200 -11.49 9.64 -15.71
C ASN A 200 -11.44 8.13 -16.01
N GLU A 201 -10.58 7.73 -16.94
CA GLU A 201 -10.54 6.40 -17.52
C GLU A 201 -9.13 5.83 -17.40
N MET A 202 -8.62 5.79 -16.16
CA MET A 202 -7.31 5.21 -15.86
C MET A 202 -7.36 3.67 -15.97
N GLU A 203 -6.40 3.13 -16.69
CA GLU A 203 -6.17 1.71 -16.90
C GLU A 203 -5.33 1.07 -15.79
N ASN A 204 -4.33 1.80 -15.27
CA ASN A 204 -3.38 1.24 -14.32
C ASN A 204 -3.84 1.44 -12.87
N TYR A 205 -4.56 2.52 -12.59
CA TYR A 205 -4.96 2.89 -11.23
C TYR A 205 -6.46 3.21 -11.05
N ARG A 206 -6.96 3.00 -9.83
CA ARG A 206 -8.30 3.44 -9.38
C ARG A 206 -8.23 4.70 -8.50
N ASP A 207 -7.13 4.81 -7.78
CA ASP A 207 -6.61 5.99 -7.10
C ASP A 207 -5.09 5.86 -6.99
N ASN A 208 -4.44 6.75 -6.25
CA ASN A 208 -2.99 6.76 -6.17
C ASN A 208 -2.34 5.52 -5.51
N SER A 209 -3.11 4.64 -4.86
CA SER A 209 -2.61 3.44 -4.15
C SER A 209 -3.18 2.13 -4.69
N HIS A 210 -4.40 2.13 -5.22
CA HIS A 210 -5.09 0.92 -5.69
C HIS A 210 -4.85 0.72 -7.19
N TYR A 211 -3.88 -0.15 -7.52
CA TYR A 211 -3.62 -0.58 -8.90
C TYR A 211 -4.65 -1.62 -9.39
N THR A 212 -4.84 -1.68 -10.70
CA THR A 212 -5.83 -2.59 -11.32
C THR A 212 -5.30 -4.02 -11.45
N LYS A 213 -6.20 -4.96 -11.78
CA LYS A 213 -5.80 -6.34 -12.12
C LYS A 213 -4.73 -6.37 -13.22
N LYS A 214 -4.82 -5.51 -14.23
CA LYS A 214 -3.82 -5.39 -15.31
C LYS A 214 -2.42 -5.18 -14.74
N VAL A 215 -2.27 -4.25 -13.79
CA VAL A 215 -0.98 -4.00 -13.13
C VAL A 215 -0.58 -5.17 -12.23
N GLY A 216 -1.53 -5.78 -11.52
CA GLY A 216 -1.28 -6.99 -10.73
C GLY A 216 -0.74 -8.15 -11.58
N ASP A 217 -1.29 -8.35 -12.78
CA ASP A 217 -0.81 -9.35 -13.74
C ASP A 217 0.64 -9.03 -14.17
N LEU A 218 0.95 -7.77 -14.49
CA LEU A 218 2.33 -7.35 -14.84
C LEU A 218 3.34 -7.60 -13.71
N ILE A 219 2.94 -7.37 -12.45
CA ILE A 219 3.78 -7.65 -11.28
C ILE A 219 4.09 -9.16 -11.22
N LEU A 220 3.06 -10.00 -11.34
CA LEU A 220 3.22 -11.46 -11.28
C LEU A 220 4.04 -11.97 -12.46
N ASN A 221 3.82 -11.43 -13.66
CA ASN A 221 4.59 -11.75 -14.86
C ASN A 221 6.09 -11.50 -14.64
N ARG A 222 6.46 -10.34 -14.08
CA ARG A 222 7.86 -10.01 -13.74
C ARG A 222 8.42 -10.91 -12.64
N ILE A 223 7.70 -11.08 -11.53
CA ILE A 223 8.17 -11.83 -10.35
C ILE A 223 8.35 -13.33 -10.65
N LEU A 224 7.46 -13.90 -11.46
CA LEU A 224 7.43 -15.32 -11.78
C LEU A 224 8.12 -15.65 -13.12
N SER A 225 8.71 -14.66 -13.79
CA SER A 225 9.29 -14.80 -15.13
C SER A 225 8.32 -15.45 -16.13
N TYR A 226 7.05 -15.01 -16.08
CA TYR A 226 5.97 -15.48 -16.93
C TYR A 226 5.54 -14.34 -17.85
N GLN A 227 5.50 -14.57 -19.18
CA GLN A 227 5.17 -13.52 -20.16
C GLN A 227 5.95 -12.20 -19.91
N GLU A 228 7.25 -12.31 -19.65
CA GLU A 228 8.09 -11.19 -19.26
C GLU A 228 8.18 -10.13 -20.37
N GLU A 229 8.04 -10.54 -21.62
CA GLU A 229 7.95 -9.68 -22.80
C GLU A 229 6.74 -8.73 -22.80
N GLU A 230 5.70 -9.02 -22.00
CA GLU A 230 4.54 -8.14 -21.83
C GLU A 230 4.79 -7.06 -20.76
N VAL A 231 5.85 -7.19 -19.96
CA VAL A 231 6.17 -6.27 -18.87
C VAL A 231 7.13 -5.18 -19.35
N PRO A 232 6.80 -3.88 -19.20
CA PRO A 232 7.72 -2.79 -19.50
C PRO A 232 9.08 -2.96 -18.79
N GLU A 233 10.19 -2.75 -19.50
CA GLU A 233 11.54 -2.96 -18.97
C GLU A 233 11.80 -2.15 -17.68
N ASP A 234 11.20 -0.96 -17.57
CA ASP A 234 11.31 -0.04 -16.44
C ASP A 234 10.42 -0.37 -15.24
N PHE A 235 9.61 -1.44 -15.30
CA PHE A 235 8.64 -1.80 -14.28
C PHE A 235 8.99 -3.11 -13.55
N GLY A 236 9.39 -3.00 -12.27
CA GLY A 236 9.76 -4.14 -11.43
C GLY A 236 11.24 -4.47 -11.52
N ILE A 237 12.09 -3.53 -11.07
CA ILE A 237 13.55 -3.67 -11.11
C ILE A 237 14.01 -4.51 -9.93
N PHE A 238 14.76 -5.58 -10.19
CA PHE A 238 15.34 -6.39 -9.12
C PHE A 238 16.53 -5.65 -8.49
N ILE A 239 16.41 -5.29 -7.22
CA ILE A 239 17.40 -4.51 -6.49
C ILE A 239 18.02 -5.30 -5.32
N ASN A 240 19.29 -5.00 -5.06
CA ASN A 240 20.10 -5.60 -4.01
C ASN A 240 21.19 -4.60 -3.55
N SER A 241 22.03 -5.02 -2.61
CA SER A 241 23.11 -4.19 -2.07
C SER A 241 24.13 -3.68 -3.11
N GLU A 242 24.22 -4.30 -4.29
CA GLU A 242 25.18 -3.94 -5.34
C GLU A 242 24.65 -2.82 -6.25
N ASN A 243 23.34 -2.76 -6.48
CA ASN A 243 22.72 -1.83 -7.44
C ASN A 243 21.79 -0.77 -6.83
N ILE A 244 21.58 -0.79 -5.50
CA ILE A 244 20.65 0.13 -4.84
C ILE A 244 20.96 1.62 -5.11
N GLU A 245 22.22 2.05 -5.04
CA GLU A 245 22.54 3.49 -5.21
C GLU A 245 22.34 4.00 -6.64
N SER A 246 22.61 3.16 -7.66
CA SER A 246 22.35 3.54 -9.04
C SER A 246 20.86 3.59 -9.32
N HIS A 247 20.09 2.66 -8.76
CA HIS A 247 18.62 2.65 -8.84
C HIS A 247 17.99 3.89 -8.19
N LEU A 248 18.41 4.26 -6.97
CA LEU A 248 17.93 5.47 -6.29
C LEU A 248 18.29 6.75 -7.06
N THR A 249 19.49 6.79 -7.66
CA THR A 249 19.90 7.90 -8.54
C THR A 249 19.00 8.02 -9.76
N LYS A 250 18.64 6.89 -10.39
CA LYS A 250 17.71 6.85 -11.51
C LYS A 250 16.32 7.34 -11.11
N ILE A 251 15.77 6.88 -9.97
CA ILE A 251 14.47 7.36 -9.48
C ILE A 251 14.45 8.88 -9.31
N ARG A 252 15.51 9.47 -8.75
CA ARG A 252 15.61 10.94 -8.60
C ARG A 252 15.64 11.66 -9.96
N GLN A 253 16.34 11.11 -10.96
CA GLN A 253 16.37 11.69 -12.31
C GLN A 253 15.01 11.59 -13.00
N ASP A 254 14.38 10.41 -12.95
CA ASP A 254 13.06 10.17 -13.55
C ASP A 254 12.00 11.06 -12.89
N ARG A 255 12.10 11.32 -11.59
CA ARG A 255 11.28 12.29 -10.87
C ARG A 255 11.38 13.69 -11.50
N GLU A 256 12.58 14.22 -11.69
CA GLU A 256 12.75 15.58 -12.23
C GLU A 256 12.13 15.70 -13.62
N VAL A 257 12.28 14.66 -14.44
CA VAL A 257 11.64 14.59 -15.76
C VAL A 257 10.11 14.54 -15.63
N TRP A 258 9.59 13.68 -14.77
CA TRP A 258 8.15 13.55 -14.54
C TRP A 258 7.54 14.86 -14.01
N ALA A 259 8.15 15.48 -13.00
CA ALA A 259 7.64 16.71 -12.39
C ALA A 259 7.61 17.88 -13.38
N LYS A 260 8.61 17.98 -14.27
CA LYS A 260 8.64 18.98 -15.35
C LYS A 260 7.51 18.76 -16.37
N ASN A 261 7.17 17.51 -16.65
CA ASN A 261 6.20 17.15 -17.67
C ASN A 261 4.76 17.05 -17.15
N ASN A 262 4.56 16.99 -15.82
CA ASN A 262 3.26 16.80 -15.17
C ASN A 262 3.00 17.92 -14.13
N PRO A 263 2.98 19.20 -14.54
CA PRO A 263 2.86 20.33 -13.61
C PRO A 263 1.52 20.37 -12.87
N ASP A 264 0.44 19.85 -13.46
CA ASP A 264 -0.89 19.83 -12.84
C ASP A 264 -0.95 18.82 -11.69
N GLU A 265 -0.33 17.66 -11.83
CA GLU A 265 -0.19 16.64 -10.78
C GLU A 265 0.74 17.11 -9.67
N VAL A 266 1.84 17.79 -10.00
CA VAL A 266 2.72 18.44 -9.00
C VAL A 266 1.91 19.46 -8.19
N LYS A 267 1.17 20.34 -8.87
CA LYS A 267 0.31 21.33 -8.23
C LYS A 267 -0.77 20.68 -7.36
N LEU A 268 -1.35 19.57 -7.79
CA LEU A 268 -2.34 18.81 -7.01
C LEU A 268 -1.75 18.36 -5.67
N VAL A 269 -0.53 17.83 -5.66
CA VAL A 269 0.18 17.43 -4.44
C VAL A 269 0.43 18.66 -3.56
N GLU A 270 1.00 19.72 -4.12
CA GLU A 270 1.35 20.95 -3.37
C GLU A 270 0.12 21.63 -2.72
N GLU A 271 -0.97 21.80 -3.48
CA GLU A 271 -2.22 22.37 -2.95
C GLU A 271 -2.84 21.49 -1.86
N THR A 272 -2.71 20.16 -2.00
CA THR A 272 -3.18 19.22 -0.97
C THR A 272 -2.34 19.36 0.29
N LYS A 273 -1.01 19.51 0.16
CA LYS A 273 -0.09 19.72 1.29
C LYS A 273 -0.40 21.01 2.04
N GLN A 274 -0.63 22.11 1.33
CA GLN A 274 -0.98 23.39 1.93
C GLN A 274 -2.24 23.26 2.82
N LYS A 275 -3.31 22.67 2.28
CA LYS A 275 -4.57 22.45 3.03
C LYS A 275 -4.38 21.53 4.23
N PHE A 276 -3.53 20.52 4.09
CA PHE A 276 -3.18 19.60 5.17
C PHE A 276 -2.49 20.34 6.33
N ASP A 277 -1.52 21.20 6.02
CA ASP A 277 -0.76 21.97 7.02
C ASP A 277 -1.62 23.03 7.72
N GLU A 278 -2.50 23.71 6.97
CA GLU A 278 -3.49 24.64 7.54
C GLU A 278 -4.41 23.93 8.55
N LYS A 279 -4.87 22.71 8.20
CA LYS A 279 -5.73 21.90 9.07
C LYS A 279 -5.01 21.45 10.35
N ILE A 280 -3.74 21.06 10.26
CA ILE A 280 -2.95 20.66 11.44
C ILE A 280 -2.68 21.88 12.33
N SER A 281 -2.26 23.00 11.75
CA SER A 281 -1.97 24.24 12.49
C SER A 281 -3.21 24.80 13.19
N GLY A 282 -4.37 24.76 12.51
CA GLY A 282 -5.64 25.18 13.09
C GLY A 282 -6.16 24.29 14.23
N LYS A 283 -5.74 23.03 14.30
CA LYS A 283 -6.02 22.15 15.46
C LYS A 283 -5.10 22.46 16.64
N ILE A 284 -3.83 22.79 16.38
CA ILE A 284 -2.86 23.18 17.41
C ILE A 284 -3.30 24.48 18.10
N ASN A 285 -3.82 25.45 17.35
CA ASN A 285 -4.27 26.74 17.89
C ASN A 285 -5.61 26.69 18.66
N LYS A 286 -6.29 25.54 18.71
CA LYS A 286 -7.59 25.35 19.40
C LYS A 286 -7.50 24.47 20.65
N ASN A 287 -6.32 23.93 20.96
CA ASN A 287 -6.00 23.18 22.17
C ASN A 287 -5.09 24.01 23.07
#